data_AF-A0A955L2F3-F1
#
_entry.id   AF-A0A955L2F3-F1
#
_cell.length_a   1.000
_cell.length_b   1.000
_cell.length_c   1.000
_cell.angle_alpha   90.00
_cell.angle_beta   90.00
_cell.angle_gamma   90.00
#
_symmetry.space_group_name_H-M   'P 1'
#
loop_
_entity.id
_entity.type
_entity.pdbx_description
1 polymer ?
#
loop_
_entity_poly.entity_id
_entity_poly.type
_entity_poly.pdbx_seq_one_letter_code
_entity_poly.pdbx_strand_id
1 'polypeptide(L)'
;QKAIESVGMLYYTNKNRSMVRWVNDNELIPIRTYNIDEYKGNLKGAIVIYEHPPDELPEAKFHNYLYKITYDPVKDDNWGTSLASVIVYKGIPNKMWEVGLSDTIVAEYIGRLDKVNDMHEIAFKLACYYNAKILPETNIPDIVRYAEMTKRYSTLQPALTVAIGKILLNPSFKYSVGIDMSSVKVQEQGTQLLAQWLLKERNINENGEATATNIDYLYTQRGIEEMIASGQPGNYDYFRCLQILALWLSQEEEGYIDEPKVNEVFKELNAYFKTKKNYGYQSFR
;
A
#
# COMPACT_ATOMS: atom_id res chain seq x y z
N GLN A 1 -21.27 -17.14 4.53
CA GLN A 1 -21.11 -15.74 4.06
C GLN A 1 -20.21 -15.78 2.85
N LYS A 2 -20.69 -15.41 1.67
CA LYS A 2 -20.01 -15.67 0.40
C LYS A 2 -19.01 -14.53 0.13
N ALA A 3 -17.73 -14.72 0.44
CA ALA A 3 -16.69 -14.02 -0.30
C ALA A 3 -16.55 -14.78 -1.63
N ILE A 4 -17.24 -14.32 -2.68
CA ILE A 4 -16.94 -14.77 -4.04
C ILE A 4 -15.74 -13.94 -4.46
N GLU A 5 -14.55 -14.40 -4.08
CA GLU A 5 -13.32 -13.85 -4.61
C GLU A 5 -13.33 -13.92 -6.15
N SER A 6 -12.72 -12.92 -6.79
CA SER A 6 -12.50 -12.91 -8.23
C SER A 6 -11.04 -13.18 -8.52
N VAL A 7 -10.77 -14.23 -9.29
CA VAL A 7 -9.44 -14.58 -9.79
C VAL A 7 -9.30 -14.11 -11.24
N GLY A 8 -8.17 -13.50 -11.58
CA GLY A 8 -7.99 -12.94 -12.91
C GLY A 8 -6.75 -12.06 -13.07
N MET A 9 -6.76 -11.24 -14.11
CA MET A 9 -5.69 -10.32 -14.47
C MET A 9 -6.23 -8.96 -14.92
N LEU A 10 -5.37 -7.93 -14.81
CA LEU A 10 -5.63 -6.59 -15.32
C LEU A 10 -4.89 -6.35 -16.65
N TYR A 11 -5.56 -5.68 -17.58
CA TYR A 11 -5.00 -5.33 -18.89
C TYR A 11 -5.21 -3.85 -19.17
N TYR A 12 -4.18 -3.17 -19.67
CA TYR A 12 -4.31 -1.79 -20.14
C TYR A 12 -5.25 -1.74 -21.35
N THR A 13 -6.18 -0.78 -21.35
CA THR A 13 -7.12 -0.55 -22.45
C THR A 13 -6.63 0.54 -23.41
N ASN A 14 -5.56 1.26 -23.03
CA ASN A 14 -5.03 2.38 -23.78
C ASN A 14 -3.49 2.39 -23.81
N LYS A 15 -2.92 3.05 -24.84
CA LYS A 15 -1.46 3.06 -25.09
C LYS A 15 -0.67 3.82 -24.01
N ASN A 16 -1.27 4.85 -23.43
CA ASN A 16 -0.68 5.64 -22.35
C ASN A 16 -0.77 4.96 -20.97
N ARG A 17 -1.34 3.74 -20.89
CA ARG A 17 -1.40 2.92 -19.67
C ARG A 17 -2.08 3.62 -18.48
N SER A 18 -3.08 4.46 -18.77
CA SER A 18 -3.82 5.21 -17.75
C SER A 18 -5.18 4.59 -17.41
N MET A 19 -5.59 3.54 -18.13
CA MET A 19 -6.83 2.81 -17.88
C MET A 19 -6.59 1.31 -17.98
N VAL A 20 -7.22 0.56 -17.09
CA VAL A 20 -7.17 -0.91 -17.08
C VAL A 20 -8.58 -1.49 -17.08
N ARG A 21 -8.70 -2.72 -17.57
CA ARG A 21 -9.91 -3.55 -17.43
C ARG A 21 -9.57 -4.82 -16.67
N TRP A 22 -10.48 -5.23 -15.80
CA TRP A 22 -10.46 -6.54 -15.15
C TRP A 22 -10.89 -7.63 -16.14
N VAL A 23 -10.23 -8.78 -16.08
CA VAL A 23 -10.60 -9.99 -16.79
C VAL A 23 -10.56 -11.13 -15.79
N ASN A 24 -11.73 -11.66 -15.46
CA ASN A 24 -11.85 -12.88 -14.67
C ASN A 24 -11.31 -14.06 -15.48
N ASP A 25 -10.48 -14.87 -14.85
CA ASP A 25 -9.91 -16.09 -15.42
C ASP A 25 -9.71 -17.11 -14.31
N ASN A 26 -10.62 -18.09 -14.26
CA ASN A 26 -10.62 -19.13 -13.24
C ASN A 26 -9.66 -20.29 -13.59
N GLU A 27 -9.00 -20.26 -14.75
CA GLU A 27 -7.95 -21.23 -15.10
C GLU A 27 -6.59 -20.81 -14.52
N LEU A 28 -6.44 -19.56 -14.12
CA LEU A 28 -5.26 -19.09 -13.41
C LEU A 28 -5.20 -19.70 -12.01
N ILE A 29 -3.98 -20.04 -11.59
CA ILE A 29 -3.70 -20.67 -10.30
C ILE A 29 -3.12 -19.60 -9.37
N PRO A 30 -3.92 -18.97 -8.50
CA PRO A 30 -3.43 -18.04 -7.50
C PRO A 30 -2.58 -18.77 -6.45
N ILE A 31 -1.50 -18.14 -6.00
CA ILE A 31 -0.68 -18.67 -4.91
C ILE A 31 -1.31 -18.25 -3.58
N ARG A 32 -1.90 -19.20 -2.86
CA ARG A 32 -2.65 -18.99 -1.61
C ARG A 32 -1.99 -19.56 -0.36
N THR A 33 -1.09 -20.52 -0.54
CA THR A 33 -0.36 -21.17 0.56
C THR A 33 1.13 -20.89 0.47
N TYR A 34 1.78 -20.90 1.62
CA TYR A 34 3.22 -20.88 1.81
C TYR A 34 3.90 -22.13 1.26
N ASN A 35 3.20 -23.28 1.23
CA ASN A 35 3.71 -24.51 0.65
C ASN A 35 3.76 -24.44 -0.89
N ILE A 36 4.89 -23.96 -1.43
CA ILE A 36 5.04 -23.72 -2.88
C ILE A 36 5.07 -25.01 -3.73
N ASP A 37 5.31 -26.17 -3.12
CA ASP A 37 5.34 -27.46 -3.82
C ASP A 37 3.97 -27.83 -4.41
N GLU A 38 2.89 -27.29 -3.84
CA GLU A 38 1.51 -27.51 -4.32
C GLU A 38 1.29 -26.97 -5.74
N TYR A 39 2.11 -26.01 -6.18
CA TYR A 39 2.00 -25.38 -7.49
C TYR A 39 2.81 -26.10 -8.58
N LYS A 40 3.52 -27.18 -8.25
CA LYS A 40 4.28 -28.02 -9.21
C LYS A 40 5.19 -27.20 -10.14
N GLY A 41 5.82 -26.16 -9.59
CA GLY A 41 6.70 -25.24 -10.32
C GLY A 41 5.99 -24.12 -11.10
N ASN A 42 4.66 -24.12 -11.20
CA ASN A 42 3.92 -22.99 -11.79
C ASN A 42 3.71 -21.88 -10.76
N LEU A 43 4.73 -21.01 -10.63
CA LEU A 43 4.71 -19.92 -9.66
C LEU A 43 4.21 -18.59 -10.25
N LYS A 44 3.56 -18.60 -11.42
CA LYS A 44 3.13 -17.35 -12.08
C LYS A 44 2.10 -16.56 -11.27
N GLY A 45 1.25 -17.27 -10.51
CA GLY A 45 0.22 -16.67 -9.68
C GLY A 45 -0.90 -15.99 -10.46
N ALA A 46 -1.78 -15.31 -9.73
CA ALA A 46 -2.90 -14.55 -10.27
C ALA A 46 -3.26 -13.41 -9.32
N ILE A 47 -3.97 -12.40 -9.83
CA ILE A 47 -4.58 -11.39 -8.95
C ILE A 47 -5.83 -12.02 -8.34
N VAL A 48 -5.96 -11.89 -7.02
CA VAL A 48 -7.16 -12.24 -6.26
C VAL A 48 -7.78 -10.95 -5.76
N ILE A 49 -9.07 -10.73 -6.06
CA ILE A 49 -9.84 -9.58 -5.61
C ILE A 49 -10.94 -10.06 -4.66
N TYR A 50 -10.91 -9.57 -3.43
CA TYR A 50 -11.92 -9.78 -2.40
C TYR A 50 -13.03 -8.71 -2.46
N GLU A 51 -12.67 -7.49 -2.82
CA GLU A 51 -13.61 -6.39 -3.06
C GLU A 51 -13.15 -5.55 -4.26
N HIS A 52 -13.97 -5.47 -5.30
CA HIS A 52 -13.73 -4.57 -6.42
C HIS A 52 -13.92 -3.10 -6.00
N PRO A 53 -13.15 -2.15 -6.57
CA PRO A 53 -13.36 -0.74 -6.30
C PRO A 53 -14.74 -0.29 -6.82
N PRO A 54 -15.38 0.71 -6.17
CA PRO A 54 -16.58 1.33 -6.73
C PRO A 54 -16.27 2.07 -8.04
N ASP A 55 -17.30 2.32 -8.85
CA ASP A 55 -17.16 3.01 -10.14
C ASP A 55 -16.57 4.43 -9.99
N GLU A 56 -16.93 5.11 -8.90
CA GLU A 56 -16.41 6.44 -8.56
C GLU A 56 -15.40 6.33 -7.41
N LEU A 57 -14.15 6.69 -7.71
CA LEU A 57 -13.06 6.71 -6.75
C LEU A 57 -12.66 8.15 -6.42
N PRO A 58 -12.34 8.47 -5.14
CA PRO A 58 -11.75 9.75 -4.78
C PRO A 58 -10.39 9.92 -5.48
N GLU A 59 -9.84 11.14 -5.51
CA GLU A 59 -8.52 11.41 -6.11
C GLU A 59 -7.37 10.91 -5.22
N ALA A 60 -6.40 10.18 -5.80
CA ALA A 60 -5.17 9.70 -5.18
C ALA A 60 -4.33 10.79 -4.51
N LYS A 61 -4.52 10.96 -3.20
CA LYS A 61 -3.69 11.83 -2.35
C LYS A 61 -2.53 11.07 -1.72
N PHE A 62 -1.52 11.80 -1.27
CA PHE A 62 -0.36 11.22 -0.56
C PHE A 62 -0.66 10.82 0.89
N HIS A 63 -1.76 11.33 1.46
CA HIS A 63 -2.17 11.12 2.85
C HIS A 63 -3.66 10.75 2.90
N ASN A 64 -4.02 9.88 3.84
CA ASN A 64 -5.40 9.48 4.15
C ASN A 64 -6.15 9.02 2.91
N TYR A 65 -5.46 8.27 2.05
CA TYR A 65 -6.02 7.83 0.81
C TYR A 65 -6.71 6.47 0.95
N LEU A 66 -7.81 6.29 0.19
CA LEU A 66 -8.72 5.15 0.36
C LEU A 66 -7.99 3.84 0.13
N TYR A 67 -7.25 3.71 -0.97
CA TYR A 67 -6.53 2.49 -1.31
C TYR A 67 -5.02 2.68 -1.25
N LYS A 68 -4.32 1.71 -0.68
CA LYS A 68 -2.87 1.69 -0.50
C LYS A 68 -2.32 0.40 -1.05
N ILE A 69 -1.18 0.46 -1.74
CA ILE A 69 -0.51 -0.74 -2.26
C ILE A 69 0.85 -0.88 -1.62
N THR A 70 1.10 -2.01 -0.97
CA THR A 70 2.46 -2.40 -0.58
C THR A 70 2.98 -3.45 -1.56
N TYR A 71 4.27 -3.38 -1.85
CA TYR A 71 4.89 -4.23 -2.86
C TYR A 71 6.31 -4.64 -2.45
N ASP A 72 6.51 -5.94 -2.28
CA ASP A 72 7.83 -6.56 -2.16
C ASP A 72 8.25 -7.15 -3.53
N PRO A 73 9.18 -6.49 -4.25
CA PRO A 73 9.61 -6.92 -5.57
C PRO A 73 10.66 -8.04 -5.50
N VAL A 74 10.84 -8.78 -6.60
CA VAL A 74 11.96 -9.73 -6.74
C VAL A 74 13.16 -9.10 -7.46
N LYS A 75 14.36 -9.61 -7.17
CA LYS A 75 15.63 -9.05 -7.64
C LYS A 75 15.96 -9.34 -9.10
N ASP A 76 15.83 -10.61 -9.48
CA ASP A 76 16.45 -11.13 -10.69
C ASP A 76 15.38 -11.70 -11.63
N ASP A 77 15.55 -11.48 -12.93
CA ASP A 77 14.78 -12.16 -13.98
C ASP A 77 14.96 -13.68 -13.87
N ASN A 78 14.01 -14.43 -14.40
CA ASN A 78 13.94 -15.90 -14.33
C ASN A 78 13.75 -16.45 -12.90
N TRP A 79 14.05 -17.75 -12.75
CA TRP A 79 13.79 -18.57 -11.56
C TRP A 79 14.58 -18.13 -10.32
N GLY A 80 13.95 -18.31 -9.17
CA GLY A 80 14.48 -18.08 -7.84
C GLY A 80 13.39 -18.39 -6.81
N THR A 81 13.72 -18.38 -5.53
CA THR A 81 12.81 -18.81 -4.46
C THR A 81 11.84 -17.71 -4.00
N SER A 82 12.15 -16.44 -4.26
CA SER A 82 11.29 -15.30 -3.88
C SER A 82 10.12 -15.08 -4.83
N LEU A 83 8.99 -14.65 -4.29
CA LEU A 83 7.80 -14.30 -5.04
C LEU A 83 7.56 -12.79 -4.92
N ALA A 84 7.13 -12.16 -6.01
CA ALA A 84 6.64 -10.79 -5.92
C ALA A 84 5.30 -10.82 -5.20
N SER A 85 5.19 -10.02 -4.14
CA SER A 85 3.98 -9.91 -3.33
C SER A 85 3.43 -8.50 -3.39
N VAL A 86 2.15 -8.36 -3.73
CA VAL A 86 1.45 -7.07 -3.80
C VAL A 86 0.18 -7.19 -2.97
N ILE A 87 -0.02 -6.25 -2.05
CA ILE A 87 -1.22 -6.15 -1.23
C ILE A 87 -1.94 -4.85 -1.58
N VAL A 88 -3.27 -4.91 -1.77
CA VAL A 88 -4.13 -3.74 -1.85
C VAL A 88 -4.95 -3.64 -0.58
N TYR A 89 -4.72 -2.58 0.17
CA TYR A 89 -5.42 -2.25 1.40
C TYR A 89 -6.43 -1.14 1.16
N LYS A 90 -7.65 -1.30 1.67
CA LYS A 90 -8.68 -0.27 1.74
C LYS A 90 -8.72 0.27 3.16
N GLY A 91 -8.29 1.52 3.37
CA GLY A 91 -8.42 2.23 4.64
C GLY A 91 -9.73 3.00 4.74
N ILE A 92 -9.87 3.80 5.80
CA ILE A 92 -10.99 4.73 5.98
C ILE A 92 -10.46 6.16 5.81
N PRO A 93 -10.57 6.77 4.61
CA PRO A 93 -9.98 8.08 4.33
C PRO A 93 -10.69 9.22 5.09
N ASN A 94 -11.95 9.01 5.48
CA ASN A 94 -12.75 9.89 6.34
C ASN A 94 -13.99 9.10 6.82
N LYS A 95 -14.45 9.31 8.07
CA LYS A 95 -15.63 8.65 8.67
C LYS A 95 -16.93 8.79 7.85
N MET A 96 -16.98 9.72 6.89
CA MET A 96 -18.13 9.93 6.00
C MET A 96 -18.26 8.93 4.85
N TRP A 97 -17.25 8.10 4.54
CA TRP A 97 -17.24 7.20 3.37
C TRP A 97 -17.53 5.73 3.72
N GLU A 98 -18.43 5.49 4.67
CA GLU A 98 -18.82 4.13 5.10
C GLU A 98 -19.78 3.47 4.08
N VAL A 99 -19.24 2.96 2.97
CA VAL A 99 -19.94 1.99 2.11
C VAL A 99 -18.99 0.82 1.78
N GLY A 100 -19.39 -0.42 2.10
CA GLY A 100 -18.63 -1.67 1.83
C GLY A 100 -17.83 -2.21 3.03
N LEU A 101 -16.85 -3.10 2.79
CA LEU A 101 -15.92 -3.52 3.86
C LEU A 101 -15.14 -2.30 4.32
N SER A 102 -15.12 -2.07 5.63
CA SER A 102 -14.30 -1.04 6.25
C SER A 102 -12.92 -1.62 6.60
N ASP A 103 -11.86 -0.87 6.30
CA ASP A 103 -10.49 -1.06 6.79
C ASP A 103 -9.82 -2.44 6.56
N THR A 104 -9.75 -3.01 5.35
CA THR A 104 -9.18 -4.37 5.16
C THR A 104 -8.39 -4.55 3.87
N ILE A 105 -7.73 -5.71 3.71
CA ILE A 105 -7.10 -6.14 2.46
C ILE A 105 -8.19 -6.54 1.47
N VAL A 106 -8.20 -5.89 0.31
CA VAL A 106 -9.25 -6.04 -0.72
C VAL A 106 -8.76 -6.74 -1.99
N ALA A 107 -7.45 -6.80 -2.21
CA ALA A 107 -6.87 -7.59 -3.29
C ALA A 107 -5.41 -7.93 -2.99
N GLU A 108 -4.91 -8.95 -3.68
CA GLU A 108 -3.52 -9.36 -3.59
C GLU A 108 -3.03 -10.00 -4.89
N TYR A 109 -1.71 -10.01 -5.06
CA TYR A 109 -1.02 -10.83 -6.05
C TYR A 109 0.22 -11.43 -5.41
N ILE A 110 0.41 -12.73 -5.59
CA ILE A 110 1.61 -13.45 -5.19
C ILE A 110 2.04 -14.27 -6.40
N GLY A 111 3.26 -14.06 -6.89
CA GLY A 111 3.75 -14.80 -8.04
C GLY A 111 5.12 -14.38 -8.53
N ARG A 112 5.67 -15.17 -9.45
CA ARG A 112 6.94 -14.95 -10.12
C ARG A 112 6.76 -15.13 -11.62
N LEU A 113 6.87 -14.02 -12.35
CA LEU A 113 6.90 -14.00 -13.81
C LEU A 113 8.35 -14.03 -14.29
N ASP A 114 8.54 -14.29 -15.58
CA ASP A 114 9.88 -14.42 -16.18
C ASP A 114 10.70 -13.13 -16.08
N LYS A 115 10.03 -11.97 -16.13
CA LYS A 115 10.66 -10.64 -16.10
C LYS A 115 10.22 -9.83 -14.89
N VAL A 116 11.18 -9.19 -14.22
CA VAL A 116 10.93 -8.28 -13.08
C VAL A 116 9.99 -7.15 -13.47
N ASN A 117 10.15 -6.60 -14.67
CA ASN A 117 9.29 -5.53 -15.18
C ASN A 117 7.82 -5.96 -15.31
N ASP A 118 7.54 -7.23 -15.65
CA ASP A 118 6.16 -7.71 -15.78
C ASP A 118 5.48 -7.80 -14.40
N MET A 119 6.24 -8.10 -13.34
CA MET A 119 5.77 -8.06 -11.96
C MET A 119 5.57 -6.63 -11.46
N HIS A 120 6.45 -5.69 -11.80
CA HIS A 120 6.19 -4.26 -11.54
C HIS A 120 4.89 -3.80 -12.21
N GLU A 121 4.61 -4.23 -13.45
CA GLU A 121 3.36 -3.88 -14.13
C GLU A 121 2.10 -4.37 -13.39
N ILE A 122 2.16 -5.49 -12.66
CA ILE A 122 1.04 -5.94 -11.83
C ILE A 122 0.71 -4.89 -10.76
N ALA A 123 1.71 -4.40 -10.04
CA ALA A 123 1.53 -3.34 -9.04
C ALA A 123 0.98 -2.04 -9.66
N PHE A 124 1.51 -1.61 -10.82
CA PHE A 124 1.01 -0.41 -11.50
C PHE A 124 -0.41 -0.55 -12.06
N LYS A 125 -0.80 -1.75 -12.51
CA LYS A 125 -2.18 -2.01 -12.95
C LYS A 125 -3.14 -2.00 -11.78
N LEU A 126 -2.78 -2.62 -10.65
CA LEU A 126 -3.55 -2.54 -9.42
C LEU A 126 -3.68 -1.10 -8.93
N ALA A 127 -2.60 -0.31 -9.00
CA ALA A 127 -2.63 1.11 -8.68
C ALA A 127 -3.58 1.89 -9.59
N CYS A 128 -3.60 1.58 -10.89
CA CYS A 128 -4.55 2.18 -11.83
C CYS A 128 -6.00 1.75 -11.53
N TYR A 129 -6.22 0.49 -11.17
CA TYR A 129 -7.55 -0.06 -10.92
C TYR A 129 -8.19 0.48 -9.65
N TYR A 130 -7.44 0.56 -8.56
CA TYR A 130 -7.88 1.08 -7.26
C TYR A 130 -7.60 2.58 -7.06
N ASN A 131 -7.09 3.25 -8.10
CA ASN A 131 -6.58 4.62 -8.04
C ASN A 131 -5.59 4.85 -6.87
N ALA A 132 -4.69 3.90 -6.59
CA ALA A 132 -3.87 3.86 -5.36
C ALA A 132 -2.42 4.35 -5.56
N LYS A 133 -1.73 4.66 -4.44
CA LYS A 133 -0.27 4.83 -4.39
C LYS A 133 0.41 3.51 -4.04
N ILE A 134 1.64 3.33 -4.52
CA ILE A 134 2.47 2.14 -4.27
C ILE A 134 3.61 2.51 -3.32
N LEU A 135 3.69 1.86 -2.16
CA LEU A 135 4.85 1.90 -1.28
C LEU A 135 5.66 0.60 -1.47
N PRO A 136 6.65 0.60 -2.37
CA PRO A 136 7.46 -0.58 -2.60
C PRO A 136 8.62 -0.68 -1.60
N GLU A 137 9.09 -1.90 -1.38
CA GLU A 137 10.43 -2.13 -0.84
C GLU A 137 11.49 -1.73 -1.89
N THR A 138 12.55 -1.05 -1.45
CA THR A 138 13.55 -0.40 -2.32
C THR A 138 14.99 -0.85 -2.06
N ASN A 139 15.17 -1.90 -1.27
CA ASN A 139 16.45 -2.59 -1.08
C ASN A 139 16.85 -3.44 -2.31
N ILE A 140 15.87 -3.86 -3.13
CA ILE A 140 15.98 -4.73 -4.31
C ILE A 140 15.82 -3.88 -5.60
N PRO A 141 16.43 -4.26 -6.75
CA PRO A 141 16.38 -3.50 -8.01
C PRO A 141 14.95 -3.32 -8.52
N ASP A 142 14.66 -2.37 -9.39
CA ASP A 142 14.93 -0.94 -9.31
C ASP A 142 13.60 -0.29 -9.72
N ILE A 143 12.55 -0.64 -8.97
CA ILE A 143 11.17 -0.21 -9.25
C ILE A 143 11.10 1.31 -9.38
N VAL A 144 11.95 2.02 -8.63
CA VAL A 144 12.09 3.47 -8.72
C VAL A 144 12.54 3.89 -10.12
N ARG A 145 13.65 3.35 -10.64
CA ARG A 145 14.07 3.62 -12.03
C ARG A 145 13.04 3.15 -13.05
N TYR A 146 12.40 2.00 -12.83
CA TYR A 146 11.34 1.53 -13.73
C TYR A 146 10.19 2.56 -13.80
N ALA A 147 9.78 3.11 -12.66
CA ALA A 147 8.79 4.16 -12.58
C ALA A 147 9.26 5.45 -13.28
N GLU A 148 10.52 5.85 -13.14
CA GLU A 148 11.11 7.00 -13.85
C GLU A 148 11.09 6.80 -15.37
N MET A 149 11.65 5.68 -15.85
CA MET A 149 11.73 5.34 -17.27
C MET A 149 10.35 5.28 -17.93
N THR A 150 9.34 4.83 -17.17
CA THR A 150 7.95 4.72 -17.65
C THR A 150 7.09 5.93 -17.30
N LYS A 151 7.68 7.01 -16.75
CA LYS A 151 7.00 8.28 -16.38
C LYS A 151 5.84 8.10 -15.38
N ARG A 152 5.96 7.15 -14.45
CA ARG A 152 4.98 6.81 -13.40
C ARG A 152 5.53 6.98 -11.98
N TYR A 153 6.63 7.72 -11.83
CA TYR A 153 7.23 8.01 -10.52
C TYR A 153 6.23 8.59 -9.51
N SER A 154 5.31 9.44 -9.96
CA SER A 154 4.28 10.05 -9.12
C SER A 154 3.26 9.07 -8.54
N THR A 155 3.20 7.83 -9.04
CA THR A 155 2.38 6.74 -8.48
C THR A 155 3.04 6.13 -7.23
N LEU A 156 4.34 6.30 -7.05
CA LEU A 156 5.05 5.81 -5.87
C LEU A 156 4.77 6.71 -4.65
N GLN A 157 4.61 6.08 -3.49
CA GLN A 157 4.42 6.73 -2.21
C GLN A 157 5.75 7.33 -1.73
N PRO A 158 5.76 8.59 -1.27
CA PRO A 158 6.91 9.18 -0.58
C PRO A 158 7.41 8.32 0.57
N ALA A 159 8.71 8.38 0.83
CA ALA A 159 9.32 7.61 1.91
C ALA A 159 8.67 7.92 3.27
N LEU A 160 8.61 6.92 4.15
CA LEU A 160 7.98 7.03 5.46
C LEU A 160 8.88 7.76 6.47
N THR A 161 9.25 9.00 6.19
CA THR A 161 10.27 9.75 6.94
C THR A 161 9.92 9.93 8.42
N VAL A 162 8.65 10.14 8.75
CA VAL A 162 8.19 10.34 10.14
C VAL A 162 8.26 9.03 10.92
N ALA A 163 7.68 7.95 10.39
CA ALA A 163 7.68 6.65 11.06
C ALA A 163 9.11 6.10 11.20
N ILE A 164 9.92 6.17 10.14
CA ILE A 164 11.31 5.69 10.17
C ILE A 164 12.18 6.55 11.11
N GLY A 165 11.96 7.87 11.16
CA GLY A 165 12.68 8.77 12.07
C GLY A 165 12.44 8.50 13.56
N LYS A 166 11.33 7.83 13.92
CA LYS A 166 11.07 7.38 15.29
C LYS A 166 11.81 6.09 15.66
N ILE A 167 12.17 5.29 14.66
CA ILE A 167 12.82 3.98 14.84
C ILE A 167 14.34 4.12 14.81
N LEU A 168 14.85 4.89 13.85
CA LEU A 168 16.26 5.05 13.58
C LEU A 168 16.73 6.45 13.93
N LEU A 169 17.89 6.53 14.58
CA LEU A 169 18.57 7.81 14.80
C LEU A 169 19.21 8.26 13.47
N ASN A 170 18.80 9.41 12.94
CA ASN A 170 19.30 9.99 11.69
C ASN A 170 19.22 9.04 10.48
N PRO A 171 18.01 8.61 10.07
CA PRO A 171 17.87 7.70 8.93
C PRO A 171 18.38 8.33 7.63
N SER A 172 19.05 7.52 6.81
CA SER A 172 19.42 7.87 5.45
C SER A 172 18.48 7.16 4.48
N PHE A 173 17.96 7.91 3.51
CA PHE A 173 17.05 7.37 2.50
C PHE A 173 17.76 7.37 1.14
N LYS A 174 17.88 6.19 0.52
CA LYS A 174 18.42 6.06 -0.84
C LYS A 174 17.53 6.75 -1.88
N TYR A 175 16.22 6.67 -1.68
CA TYR A 175 15.20 7.27 -2.55
C TYR A 175 14.22 8.07 -1.70
N SER A 176 13.63 9.13 -2.27
CA SER A 176 12.55 9.91 -1.63
C SER A 176 11.18 9.23 -1.65
N VAL A 177 11.10 8.02 -2.22
CA VAL A 177 9.89 7.18 -2.36
C VAL A 177 10.20 5.76 -1.90
N GLY A 178 9.16 5.02 -1.50
CA GLY A 178 9.32 3.63 -1.04
C GLY A 178 9.91 3.51 0.36
N ILE A 179 10.30 2.30 0.71
CA ILE A 179 10.87 1.99 2.03
C ILE A 179 12.05 1.03 1.90
N ASP A 180 13.07 1.21 2.75
CA ASP A 180 14.18 0.28 2.89
C ASP A 180 13.97 -0.56 4.15
N MET A 181 13.79 -1.88 3.96
CA MET A 181 13.55 -2.82 5.05
C MET A 181 14.81 -3.60 5.46
N SER A 182 16.02 -3.19 5.03
CA SER A 182 17.28 -3.85 5.40
C SER A 182 17.61 -3.77 6.89
N SER A 183 17.08 -2.78 7.61
CA SER A 183 17.32 -2.57 9.05
C SER A 183 16.46 -3.49 9.91
N VAL A 184 17.10 -4.36 10.70
CA VAL A 184 16.41 -5.27 11.65
C VAL A 184 15.45 -4.51 12.57
N LYS A 185 15.82 -3.32 13.06
CA LYS A 185 14.95 -2.50 13.93
C LYS A 185 13.66 -2.06 13.22
N VAL A 186 13.74 -1.74 11.93
CA VAL A 186 12.55 -1.36 11.13
C VAL A 186 11.67 -2.58 10.92
N GLN A 187 12.25 -3.76 10.68
CA GLN A 187 11.50 -5.01 10.56
C GLN A 187 10.81 -5.39 11.88
N GLU A 188 11.52 -5.30 13.01
CA GLU A 188 10.97 -5.54 14.35
C GLU A 188 9.81 -4.59 14.67
N GLN A 189 9.98 -3.29 14.41
CA GLN A 189 8.91 -2.31 14.60
C GLN A 189 7.72 -2.63 13.68
N GLY A 190 7.96 -2.97 12.41
CA GLY A 190 6.91 -3.37 11.48
C GLY A 190 6.13 -4.59 11.97
N THR A 191 6.81 -5.59 12.54
CA THR A 191 6.15 -6.76 13.17
C THR A 191 5.30 -6.35 14.37
N GLN A 192 5.81 -5.47 15.25
CA GLN A 192 5.07 -5.01 16.42
C GLN A 192 3.81 -4.22 16.03
N LEU A 193 3.93 -3.30 15.07
CA LEU A 193 2.81 -2.53 14.54
C LEU A 193 1.80 -3.43 13.83
N LEU A 194 2.27 -4.43 13.07
CA LEU A 194 1.39 -5.41 12.44
C LEU A 194 0.60 -6.20 13.50
N ALA A 195 1.25 -6.65 14.57
CA ALA A 195 0.57 -7.33 15.67
C ALA A 195 -0.50 -6.43 16.32
N GLN A 196 -0.19 -5.16 16.56
CA GLN A 196 -1.17 -4.17 17.06
C GLN A 196 -2.35 -3.99 16.10
N TRP A 197 -2.08 -3.87 14.80
CA TRP A 197 -3.11 -3.74 13.79
C TRP A 197 -3.98 -4.99 13.72
N LEU A 198 -3.42 -6.20 13.75
CA LEU A 198 -4.17 -7.47 13.72
C LEU A 198 -5.13 -7.60 14.92
N LEU A 199 -4.70 -7.17 16.11
CA LEU A 199 -5.46 -7.25 17.35
C LEU A 199 -6.40 -6.07 17.58
N LYS A 200 -6.42 -5.08 16.69
CA LYS A 200 -7.31 -3.93 16.79
C LYS A 200 -8.77 -4.36 16.72
N GLU A 201 -9.55 -3.96 17.72
CA GLU A 201 -10.96 -4.28 17.87
C GLU A 201 -11.80 -3.60 16.76
N ARG A 202 -12.78 -4.32 16.21
CA ARG A 202 -13.72 -3.79 15.19
C ARG A 202 -15.14 -3.64 15.68
N ASN A 203 -15.66 -4.70 16.29
CA ASN A 203 -17.03 -4.76 16.78
C ASN A 203 -17.00 -4.85 18.29
N ILE A 204 -17.66 -3.92 18.95
CA ILE A 204 -17.81 -3.92 20.41
C ILE A 204 -19.27 -4.26 20.71
N ASN A 205 -19.51 -5.26 21.56
CA ASN A 205 -20.86 -5.60 21.98
C ASN A 205 -21.44 -4.54 22.95
N GLU A 206 -22.70 -4.71 23.32
CA GLU A 206 -23.39 -3.80 24.26
C GLU A 206 -22.73 -3.72 25.64
N ASN A 207 -21.89 -4.70 26.01
CA ASN A 207 -21.14 -4.74 27.27
C ASN A 207 -19.76 -4.08 27.19
N GLY A 208 -19.38 -3.53 26.04
CA GLY A 208 -18.06 -2.92 25.85
C GLY A 208 -16.94 -3.92 25.55
N GLU A 209 -17.26 -5.19 25.22
CA GLU A 209 -16.27 -6.21 24.88
C GLU A 209 -16.12 -6.33 23.36
N ALA A 210 -14.87 -6.47 22.90
CA ALA A 210 -14.61 -6.78 21.51
C ALA A 210 -15.13 -8.17 21.13
N THR A 211 -15.90 -8.23 20.06
CA THR A 211 -16.44 -9.47 19.47
C THR A 211 -15.69 -9.90 18.22
N ALA A 212 -14.87 -9.01 17.65
CA ALA A 212 -14.00 -9.31 16.53
C ALA A 212 -12.87 -8.27 16.43
N THR A 213 -11.76 -8.69 15.84
CA THR A 213 -10.54 -7.92 15.59
C THR A 213 -10.20 -7.95 14.09
N ASN A 214 -9.18 -7.21 13.65
CA ASN A 214 -8.77 -7.20 12.25
C ASN A 214 -8.39 -8.57 11.70
N ILE A 215 -7.76 -9.44 12.50
CA ILE A 215 -7.36 -10.79 12.06
C ILE A 215 -8.57 -11.65 11.66
N ASP A 216 -9.73 -11.46 12.30
CA ASP A 216 -10.97 -12.21 12.00
C ASP A 216 -11.54 -11.89 10.60
N TYR A 217 -11.08 -10.80 9.98
CA TYR A 217 -11.51 -10.34 8.65
C TYR A 217 -10.42 -10.48 7.58
N LEU A 218 -9.29 -11.13 7.89
CA LEU A 218 -8.26 -11.41 6.89
C LEU A 218 -8.66 -12.59 6.00
N TYR A 219 -8.73 -12.33 4.70
CA TYR A 219 -8.98 -13.35 3.68
C TYR A 219 -7.71 -14.05 3.18
N THR A 220 -6.53 -13.50 3.48
CA THR A 220 -5.25 -13.98 2.94
C THR A 220 -4.72 -15.19 3.70
N GLN A 221 -4.85 -16.38 3.11
CA GLN A 221 -4.27 -17.60 3.68
C GLN A 221 -2.73 -17.53 3.70
N ARG A 222 -2.11 -17.02 2.62
CA ARG A 222 -0.64 -16.93 2.48
C ARG A 222 -0.04 -16.07 3.59
N GLY A 223 -0.65 -14.91 3.85
CA GLY A 223 -0.17 -14.01 4.90
C GLY A 223 -0.24 -14.63 6.29
N ILE A 224 -1.31 -15.37 6.60
CA ILE A 224 -1.46 -16.08 7.89
C ILE A 224 -0.37 -17.15 8.04
N GLU A 225 -0.15 -17.96 7.01
CA GLU A 225 0.86 -19.03 7.04
C GLU A 225 2.29 -18.47 7.17
N GLU A 226 2.62 -17.42 6.43
CA GLU A 226 3.93 -16.77 6.55
C GLU A 226 4.13 -16.11 7.93
N MET A 227 3.10 -15.46 8.50
CA MET A 227 3.17 -14.91 9.86
C MET A 227 3.49 -15.99 10.90
N ILE A 228 2.83 -17.15 10.82
CA ILE A 228 3.08 -18.30 11.71
C ILE A 228 4.52 -18.82 11.52
N ALA A 229 4.99 -18.90 10.27
CA ALA A 229 6.30 -19.44 9.94
C ALA A 229 7.48 -18.47 10.18
N SER A 230 7.21 -17.17 10.27
CA SER A 230 8.22 -16.08 10.32
C SER A 230 9.19 -16.15 11.51
N GLY A 231 8.89 -16.96 12.53
CA GLY A 231 9.80 -17.23 13.65
C GLY A 231 11.00 -18.11 13.30
N GLN A 232 11.09 -18.59 12.06
CA GLN A 232 12.18 -19.43 11.56
C GLN A 232 12.94 -18.72 10.42
N PRO A 233 14.14 -19.18 10.04
CA PRO A 233 14.78 -18.74 8.80
C PRO A 233 13.96 -19.20 7.58
N GLY A 234 13.65 -18.28 6.68
CA GLY A 234 12.85 -18.56 5.49
C GLY A 234 12.64 -17.32 4.65
N ASN A 235 11.83 -17.45 3.60
CA ASN A 235 11.42 -16.31 2.79
C ASN A 235 9.94 -15.99 3.05
N TYR A 236 9.65 -14.74 3.38
CA TYR A 236 8.34 -14.30 3.84
C TYR A 236 7.93 -13.01 3.11
N ASP A 237 7.87 -13.08 1.78
CA ASP A 237 7.66 -11.93 0.89
C ASP A 237 6.29 -11.24 1.14
N TYR A 238 5.25 -12.02 1.48
CA TYR A 238 3.93 -11.46 1.79
C TYR A 238 3.89 -10.86 3.18
N PHE A 239 4.48 -11.53 4.17
CA PHE A 239 4.65 -10.99 5.52
C PHE A 239 5.40 -9.67 5.51
N ARG A 240 6.42 -9.55 4.65
CA ARG A 240 7.14 -8.29 4.43
C ARG A 240 6.22 -7.18 3.94
N CYS A 241 5.33 -7.46 2.98
CA CYS A 241 4.31 -6.50 2.54
C CYS A 241 3.36 -6.06 3.68
N LEU A 242 3.01 -6.98 4.59
CA LEU A 242 2.20 -6.67 5.77
C LEU A 242 2.94 -5.76 6.77
N GLN A 243 4.23 -5.99 7.00
CA GLN A 243 5.06 -5.10 7.84
C GLN A 243 5.16 -3.69 7.25
N ILE A 244 5.38 -3.59 5.93
CA ILE A 244 5.43 -2.31 5.21
C ILE A 244 4.09 -1.58 5.34
N LEU A 245 2.97 -2.31 5.25
CA LEU A 245 1.64 -1.75 5.41
C LEU A 245 1.46 -1.17 6.82
N ALA A 246 1.82 -1.93 7.85
CA ALA A 246 1.72 -1.48 9.24
C ALA A 246 2.55 -0.22 9.52
N LEU A 247 3.77 -0.12 8.95
CA LEU A 247 4.60 1.09 9.03
C LEU A 247 3.95 2.29 8.33
N TRP A 248 3.32 2.06 7.16
CA TRP A 248 2.59 3.12 6.46
C TRP A 248 1.40 3.61 7.28
N LEU A 249 0.59 2.70 7.82
CA LEU A 249 -0.56 3.06 8.66
C LEU A 249 -0.13 3.85 9.90
N SER A 250 0.96 3.44 10.56
CA SER A 250 1.56 4.21 11.66
C SER A 250 1.93 5.63 11.24
N GLN A 251 2.53 5.83 10.07
CA GLN A 251 2.83 7.20 9.62
C GLN A 251 1.57 8.03 9.40
N GLU A 252 0.48 7.45 8.89
CA GLU A 252 -0.77 8.19 8.71
C GLU A 252 -1.43 8.59 10.03
N GLU A 253 -1.33 7.74 11.06
CA GLU A 253 -1.80 8.08 12.41
C GLU A 253 -1.03 9.28 12.99
N GLU A 254 0.26 9.39 12.72
CA GLU A 254 1.09 10.54 13.11
C GLU A 254 0.79 11.81 12.29
N GLY A 255 0.22 11.64 11.10
CA GLY A 255 -0.18 12.71 10.19
C GLY A 255 -1.52 13.37 10.54
N TYR A 256 -2.25 12.87 11.56
CA TYR A 256 -3.44 13.52 12.09
C TYR A 256 -3.05 14.59 13.14
N ILE A 257 -2.34 15.62 12.68
CA ILE A 257 -2.41 16.92 13.34
C ILE A 257 -3.75 17.50 12.87
N ASP A 258 -4.68 17.77 13.79
CA ASP A 258 -5.87 18.58 13.50
C ASP A 258 -5.48 19.71 12.55
N GLU A 259 -6.17 19.86 11.42
CA GLU A 259 -5.90 20.95 10.48
C GLU A 259 -5.67 22.24 11.27
N PRO A 260 -4.55 22.97 11.08
CA PRO A 260 -4.49 24.34 11.58
C PRO A 260 -5.67 25.04 10.90
N LYS A 261 -6.63 25.48 11.73
CA LYS A 261 -7.89 26.07 11.27
C LYS A 261 -7.55 26.99 10.11
N VAL A 262 -8.03 26.68 8.91
CA VAL A 262 -7.79 27.46 7.68
C VAL A 262 -7.98 28.97 7.93
N ASN A 263 -8.89 29.31 8.85
CA ASN A 263 -9.14 30.67 9.36
C ASN A 263 -7.94 31.41 9.98
N GLU A 264 -6.94 30.74 10.57
CA GLU A 264 -5.76 31.38 11.16
C GLU A 264 -4.74 31.77 10.09
N VAL A 265 -4.45 30.88 9.13
CA VAL A 265 -3.58 31.19 7.98
C VAL A 265 -4.18 32.31 7.12
N PHE A 266 -5.50 32.30 6.90
CA PHE A 266 -6.19 33.41 6.22
C PHE A 266 -6.18 34.71 7.04
N LYS A 267 -6.20 34.65 8.38
CA LYS A 267 -6.05 35.84 9.23
C LYS A 267 -4.66 36.44 9.12
N GLU A 268 -3.62 35.61 9.15
CA GLU A 268 -2.23 36.05 9.04
C GLU A 268 -1.92 36.62 7.65
N LEU A 269 -2.38 35.97 6.58
CA LEU A 269 -2.25 36.48 5.21
C LEU A 269 -2.99 37.82 5.03
N ASN A 270 -4.22 37.93 5.55
CA ASN A 270 -4.96 39.19 5.48
C ASN A 270 -4.32 40.32 6.30
N ALA A 271 -3.72 40.00 7.45
CA ALA A 271 -2.94 40.96 8.23
C ALA A 271 -1.70 41.44 7.44
N TYR A 272 -0.98 40.52 6.78
CA TYR A 272 0.17 40.83 5.94
C TYR A 272 -0.18 41.70 4.71
N PHE A 273 -1.31 41.44 4.04
CA PHE A 273 -1.74 42.26 2.91
C PHE A 273 -2.32 43.62 3.33
N LYS A 274 -2.90 43.72 4.54
CA LYS A 274 -3.32 45.01 5.12
C LYS A 274 -2.13 45.92 5.44
N THR A 275 -1.01 45.38 5.93
CA THR A 275 0.18 46.18 6.24
C THR A 275 0.88 46.70 4.99
N LYS A 276 0.83 45.95 3.87
CA LYS A 276 1.44 46.40 2.59
C LYS A 276 0.62 47.37 1.76
N LYS A 277 -0.70 47.49 1.97
CA LYS A 277 -1.54 48.48 1.28
C LYS A 277 -1.21 49.95 1.64
N ASN A 278 -0.41 50.18 2.69
CA ASN A 278 0.05 51.50 3.10
C ASN A 278 1.32 52.00 2.37
N TYR A 279 1.95 51.19 1.52
CA TYR A 279 3.05 51.64 0.67
C TYR A 279 2.54 51.88 -0.75
N GLY A 280 2.08 53.12 -0.98
CA GLY A 280 1.54 53.57 -2.24
C GLY A 280 2.54 53.46 -3.39
N TYR A 281 2.14 52.76 -4.45
CA TYR A 281 2.69 52.95 -5.78
C TYR A 281 2.21 54.32 -6.29
N GLN A 282 3.09 55.32 -6.28
CA GLN A 282 2.90 56.50 -7.11
C GLN A 282 3.29 56.14 -8.55
N SER A 283 2.30 56.15 -9.45
CA SER A 283 2.50 56.05 -10.88
C SER A 283 3.26 57.28 -11.39
N PHE A 284 4.42 57.07 -12.00
CA PHE A 284 5.08 58.08 -12.82
C PHE A 284 4.27 58.29 -14.11
N ARG A 285 4.07 59.56 -14.50
CA ARG A 285 3.60 59.94 -15.83
C ARG A 285 4.64 59.61 -16.89
#